data_AF-A0A927RPP0-F1
#
_entry.id   AF-A0A927RPP0-F1
#
_cell.length_a   1.000
_cell.length_b   1.000
_cell.length_c   1.000
_cell.angle_alpha   90.00
_cell.angle_beta   90.00
_cell.angle_gamma   90.00
#
_symmetry.space_group_name_H-M   'P 1'
#
loop_
_entity.id
_entity.type
_entity.pdbx_description
1 polymer ?
#
loop_
_entity_poly.entity_id
_entity_poly.type
_entity_poly.pdbx_seq_one_letter_code
_entity_poly.pdbx_strand_id
1 'polypeptide(L)'
;MNTYFRITAYHPQSDISFIIDSVNQYEEIWEFSADLVSKKCKILEVSERTQFDDGNIPRATPNGDNYILRACMSGKVEKQNACININGRFYAPNTGS
;
A
#
# COMPACT_ATOMS: atom_id res chain seq x y z
N MET A 1 11.58 -5.93 -16.13
CA MET A 1 11.16 -4.67 -15.47
C MET A 1 10.90 -5.00 -14.02
N ASN A 2 11.30 -4.14 -13.08
CA ASN A 2 10.95 -4.36 -11.68
C ASN A 2 9.62 -3.66 -11.38
N THR A 3 8.54 -4.42 -11.18
CA THR A 3 7.25 -3.87 -10.74
C THR A 3 7.32 -3.63 -9.24
N TYR A 4 6.83 -2.47 -8.81
CA TYR A 4 6.74 -2.12 -7.39
C TYR A 4 5.41 -1.42 -7.18
N PHE A 5 4.56 -2.05 -6.38
CA PHE A 5 3.26 -1.54 -6.03
C PHE A 5 3.17 -1.37 -4.52
N ARG A 6 2.62 -0.23 -4.10
CA ARG A 6 2.26 0.04 -2.71
C ARG A 6 0.76 0.24 -2.66
N ILE A 7 0.09 -0.53 -1.81
CA ILE A 7 -1.34 -0.40 -1.58
C ILE A 7 -1.57 -0.09 -0.11
N THR A 8 -2.42 0.90 0.13
CA THR A 8 -3.01 1.12 1.44
C THR A 8 -4.42 0.56 1.43
N ALA A 9 -4.70 -0.36 2.37
CA ALA A 9 -6.00 -1.01 2.48
C ALA A 9 -6.52 -0.99 3.92
N TYR A 10 -7.82 -1.16 4.06
CA TYR A 10 -8.53 -1.27 5.34
C TYR A 10 -9.34 -2.56 5.37
N HIS A 11 -9.17 -3.38 6.39
CA HIS A 11 -9.94 -4.60 6.60
C HIS A 11 -11.06 -4.33 7.62
N PRO A 12 -12.33 -4.19 7.19
CA PRO A 12 -13.42 -3.74 8.06
C PRO A 12 -13.76 -4.75 9.16
N GLN A 13 -13.53 -6.05 8.93
CA GLN A 13 -13.89 -7.08 9.91
C GLN A 13 -12.96 -7.07 11.12
N SER A 14 -11.69 -6.70 10.91
CA SER A 14 -10.69 -6.61 11.98
C SER A 14 -10.46 -5.17 12.44
N ASP A 15 -11.11 -4.20 11.78
CA ASP A 15 -10.91 -2.78 11.98
C ASP A 15 -9.43 -2.37 11.96
N ILE A 16 -8.71 -2.77 10.90
CA ILE A 16 -7.30 -2.45 10.72
C ILE A 16 -7.03 -1.81 9.36
N SER A 17 -6.18 -0.79 9.34
CA SER A 17 -5.59 -0.22 8.14
C SER A 17 -4.12 -0.59 8.03
N PHE A 18 -3.66 -0.86 6.82
CA PHE A 18 -2.28 -1.25 6.59
C PHE A 18 -1.73 -0.79 5.25
N ILE A 19 -0.41 -0.68 5.18
CA ILE A 19 0.38 -0.43 3.98
C ILE A 19 1.08 -1.73 3.62
N ILE A 20 0.90 -2.18 2.39
CA ILE A 20 1.51 -3.40 1.87
C ILE A 20 2.23 -3.11 0.57
N ASP A 21 3.42 -3.67 0.43
CA ASP A 21 4.24 -3.55 -0.78
C ASP A 21 4.31 -4.89 -1.50
N SER A 22 4.20 -4.83 -2.81
CA SER A 22 4.44 -5.95 -3.71
C SER A 22 5.56 -5.60 -4.68
N VAL A 23 6.57 -6.46 -4.76
CA VAL A 23 7.75 -6.27 -5.62
C VAL A 23 7.88 -7.48 -6.52
N ASN A 24 7.74 -7.29 -7.83
CA ASN A 24 7.84 -8.33 -8.86
C ASN A 24 6.84 -9.50 -8.76
N GLN A 25 5.77 -9.39 -7.95
CA GLN A 25 4.75 -10.46 -7.84
C GLN A 25 3.65 -10.38 -8.89
N TYR A 26 3.27 -9.15 -9.22
CA TYR A 26 2.16 -8.85 -10.10
C TYR A 26 2.72 -8.06 -11.28
N GLU A 27 2.17 -8.33 -12.46
CA GLU A 27 2.48 -7.54 -13.64
C GLU A 27 1.78 -6.18 -13.55
N GLU A 28 0.56 -6.19 -13.01
CA GLU A 28 -0.32 -5.04 -12.99
C GLU A 28 -0.85 -4.72 -11.58
N ILE A 29 -1.02 -3.42 -11.28
CA ILE A 29 -1.50 -2.97 -9.96
C ILE A 29 -2.93 -3.42 -9.65
N TRP A 30 -3.75 -3.62 -10.69
CA TRP A 30 -5.14 -4.06 -10.54
C TRP A 30 -5.23 -5.53 -10.09
N GLU A 31 -4.29 -6.39 -10.50
CA GLU A 31 -4.23 -7.79 -10.04
C GLU A 31 -3.99 -7.85 -8.53
N PHE A 32 -3.02 -7.05 -8.06
CA PHE A 32 -2.73 -6.93 -6.64
C PHE A 32 -3.94 -6.39 -5.86
N SER A 33 -4.63 -5.40 -6.43
CA SER A 33 -5.83 -4.82 -5.83
C SER A 33 -6.97 -5.84 -5.71
N ALA A 34 -7.19 -6.65 -6.76
CA ALA A 34 -8.20 -7.69 -6.78
C ALA A 34 -7.95 -8.79 -5.72
N ASP A 35 -6.69 -9.20 -5.55
CA ASP A 35 -6.29 -10.17 -4.51
C ASP A 35 -6.63 -9.65 -3.09
N LEU A 36 -6.33 -8.39 -2.79
CA LEU A 36 -6.69 -7.78 -1.50
C LEU A 36 -8.21 -7.65 -1.31
N VAL A 37 -8.95 -7.29 -2.36
CA VAL A 37 -10.42 -7.24 -2.32
C VAL A 37 -11.01 -8.62 -2.06
N SER A 38 -10.46 -9.68 -2.65
CA SER A 38 -10.89 -11.07 -2.39
C SER A 38 -10.74 -11.46 -0.91
N LYS A 39 -9.73 -10.89 -0.24
CA LYS A 39 -9.47 -11.01 1.21
C LYS A 39 -10.32 -10.03 2.05
N LYS A 40 -11.41 -9.50 1.50
CA LYS A 40 -12.34 -8.55 2.15
C LYS A 40 -11.71 -7.23 2.56
N CYS A 41 -10.58 -6.86 1.96
CA CYS A 41 -9.97 -5.56 2.21
C CYS A 41 -10.59 -4.49 1.30
N LYS A 42 -10.82 -3.31 1.86
CA LYS A 42 -11.19 -2.10 1.12
C LYS A 42 -9.93 -1.37 0.72
N ILE A 43 -9.74 -1.16 -0.58
CA ILE A 43 -8.61 -0.40 -1.10
C ILE A 43 -8.84 1.08 -0.81
N LEU A 44 -7.86 1.73 -0.19
CA LEU A 44 -7.88 3.16 0.11
C LEU A 44 -7.01 3.96 -0.86
N GLU A 45 -5.84 3.41 -1.19
CA GLU A 45 -4.91 4.04 -2.13
C GLU A 45 -4.11 2.96 -2.85
N VAL A 46 -3.86 3.17 -4.14
CA VAL A 46 -2.98 2.35 -4.97
C VAL A 46 -1.91 3.27 -5.57
N SER A 47 -0.65 2.85 -5.52
CA SER A 47 0.44 3.64 -6.08
C SER A 47 1.53 2.74 -6.67
N GLU A 48 1.96 3.05 -7.88
CA GLU A 48 3.12 2.44 -8.52
C GLU A 48 4.43 3.13 -8.12
N ARG A 49 5.58 2.49 -8.42
CA ARG A 49 6.93 2.97 -8.08
C ARG A 49 7.19 4.45 -8.34
N THR A 50 6.59 5.03 -9.37
CA THR A 50 6.78 6.42 -9.81
C THR A 50 5.71 7.37 -9.28
N GLN A 51 4.64 6.84 -8.70
CA GLN A 51 3.44 7.57 -8.28
C GLN A 51 3.43 7.88 -6.77
N PHE A 52 4.55 7.78 -6.07
CA PHE A 52 4.64 8.19 -4.68
C PHE A 52 6.07 8.54 -4.24
N ASP A 53 6.16 9.44 -3.26
CA ASP A 53 7.37 9.70 -2.50
C ASP A 53 7.44 8.77 -1.29
N ASP A 54 8.63 8.23 -1.05
CA ASP A 54 8.84 7.18 -0.06
C ASP A 54 8.60 7.65 1.39
N GLY A 55 8.62 8.98 1.64
CA GLY A 55 8.45 9.56 2.97
C GLY A 55 9.44 8.96 3.96
N ASN A 56 8.95 8.25 5.00
CA ASN A 56 9.78 7.49 5.94
C ASN A 56 9.67 5.95 5.79
N ILE A 57 9.06 5.50 4.70
CA ILE A 57 8.87 4.09 4.37
C ILE A 57 9.75 3.76 3.15
N PRO A 58 11.03 3.40 3.37
CA PRO A 58 11.97 3.13 2.29
C PRO A 58 11.44 1.99 1.41
N ARG A 59 11.81 1.95 0.13
CA ARG A 59 11.34 0.88 -0.76
C ARG A 59 11.81 -0.49 -0.26
N ALA A 60 10.91 -1.45 -0.26
CA ALA A 60 11.24 -2.81 0.13
C ALA A 60 12.17 -3.45 -0.91
N THR A 61 13.10 -4.28 -0.44
CA THR A 61 13.87 -5.17 -1.31
C THR A 61 12.98 -6.30 -1.81
N PRO A 62 13.20 -6.81 -3.04
CA PRO A 62 12.48 -7.98 -3.54
C PRO A 62 12.62 -9.15 -2.57
N ASN A 63 11.52 -9.76 -2.15
CA ASN A 63 11.52 -10.87 -1.19
C ASN A 63 10.74 -12.08 -1.71
N GLY A 64 11.24 -12.70 -2.79
CA GLY A 64 10.66 -13.92 -3.35
C GLY A 64 9.21 -13.72 -3.78
N ASP A 65 8.31 -14.59 -3.33
CA ASP A 65 6.89 -14.70 -3.73
C ASP A 65 5.87 -14.08 -2.73
N ASN A 66 6.33 -13.30 -1.74
CA ASN A 66 5.46 -12.72 -0.71
C ASN A 66 5.30 -11.20 -0.83
N TYR A 67 4.12 -10.68 -0.47
CA TYR A 67 3.90 -9.25 -0.22
C TYR A 67 4.36 -8.87 1.20
N ILE A 68 4.78 -7.61 1.38
CA ILE A 68 5.46 -7.15 2.59
C ILE A 68 4.58 -6.13 3.32
N LEU A 69 4.15 -6.48 4.54
CA LEU A 69 3.44 -5.57 5.44
C LEU A 69 4.42 -4.50 5.97
N ARG A 70 4.18 -3.23 5.64
CA ARG A 70 5.07 -2.11 5.99
C ARG A 70 4.65 -1.36 7.25
N ALA A 71 3.35 -1.25 7.44
CA ALA A 71 2.75 -0.56 8.57
C ALA A 71 1.33 -1.08 8.77
N CYS A 72 0.88 -1.11 10.02
CA CYS A 72 -0.51 -1.40 10.36
C CYS A 72 -0.93 -0.52 11.54
N MET A 73 -2.21 -0.16 11.58
CA MET A 73 -2.86 0.50 12.70
C MET A 73 -4.28 -0.03 12.85
N SER A 74 -4.82 0.09 14.06
CA SER A 74 -6.24 -0.12 14.30
C SER A 74 -7.04 1.10 13.85
N GLY A 75 -8.28 0.87 13.42
CA GLY A 75 -9.13 1.88 12.80
C GLY A 75 -8.85 2.08 11.31
N LYS A 76 -9.70 2.89 10.69
CA LYS A 76 -9.56 3.31 9.30
C LYS A 76 -8.61 4.50 9.21
N VAL A 77 -7.55 4.39 8.42
CA VAL A 77 -6.68 5.53 8.11
C VAL A 77 -7.40 6.50 7.16
N GLU A 78 -7.22 7.79 7.42
CA GLU A 78 -7.66 8.86 6.52
C GLU A 78 -6.44 9.50 5.85
N LYS A 79 -6.54 9.74 4.54
CA LYS A 79 -5.52 10.47 3.78
C LYS A 79 -5.61 11.95 4.19
N GLN A 80 -4.61 12.46 4.90
CA GLN A 80 -4.54 13.87 5.30
C GLN A 80 -3.51 14.60 4.44
N ASN A 81 -3.91 15.68 3.77
CA ASN A 81 -3.03 16.49 2.90
C ASN A 81 -2.25 15.67 1.87
N ALA A 82 -2.91 14.71 1.22
CA ALA A 82 -2.29 13.78 0.28
C ALA A 82 -1.17 12.91 0.89
N CYS A 83 -1.08 12.82 2.22
CA CYS A 83 -0.16 11.95 2.93
C CYS A 83 -0.94 10.84 3.66
N ILE A 84 -0.42 9.62 3.60
CA ILE A 84 -0.96 8.48 4.33
C ILE A 84 -0.03 8.22 5.49
N ASN A 85 -0.53 8.35 6.72
CA ASN A 85 0.22 8.07 7.94
C ASN A 85 -0.43 6.93 8.70
N ILE A 86 0.29 5.82 8.84
CA ILE A 86 -0.11 4.64 9.61
C ILE A 86 0.94 4.42 10.70
N ASN A 87 0.54 4.66 11.96
CA ASN A 87 1.40 4.41 13.14
C ASN A 87 2.79 5.07 13.04
N GLY A 88 2.85 6.32 12.58
CA GLY A 88 4.10 7.06 12.41
C GLY A 88 4.89 6.71 11.14
N ARG A 89 4.41 5.75 10.33
CA ARG A 89 4.94 5.45 8.99
C ARG A 89 4.14 6.22 7.96
N PHE A 90 4.80 7.03 7.14
CA PHE A 90 4.10 7.83 6.13
C PHE A 90 4.78 7.86 4.76
N TYR A 91 3.93 7.99 3.74
CA TYR A 91 4.33 8.21 2.36
C TYR A 91 3.31 9.15 1.69
N ALA A 92 3.72 9.79 0.60
CA ALA A 92 2.88 10.73 -0.13
C ALA A 92 2.63 10.20 -1.55
N PRO A 93 1.42 9.71 -1.86
CA PRO A 93 1.04 9.44 -3.24
C PRO A 93 1.10 10.72 -4.08
N ASN A 94 1.85 10.67 -5.18
CA ASN A 94 1.79 11.68 -6.24
C ASN A 94 0.51 11.42 -7.04
N THR A 95 -0.62 11.84 -6.49
CA THR A 95 -1.82 12.04 -7.31
C THR A 95 -1.51 13.24 -8.20
N GLY A 96 -1.19 12.97 -9.47
CA GLY A 96 -0.90 14.01 -10.46
C GLY A 96 -1.95 15.12 -10.40
N SER A 97 -1.47 16.34 -10.14
CA SER A 97 -2.21 17.59 -10.30
C SER A 97 -2.58 17.84 -11.76
#